data_AF-A0A5J4QBI1-F1
#
_entry.id   AF-A0A5J4QBI1-F1
#
_cell.length_a   1.000
_cell.length_b   1.000
_cell.length_c   1.000
_cell.angle_alpha   90.00
_cell.angle_beta   90.00
_cell.angle_gamma   90.00
#
_symmetry.space_group_name_H-M   'P 1'
#
loop_
_entity.id
_entity.type
_entity.pdbx_description
1 polymer ?
#
loop_
_entity_poly.entity_id
_entity_poly.type
_entity_poly.pdbx_seq_one_letter_code
_entity_poly.pdbx_strand_id
1 'polypeptide(L)'
;MSSVWYYLLYSVCFLISLLPFKILYGLSDLLYFPLYYGIRYRRGIVWKNLTESFPDKTKKEIVGIEKKFYAFLCDYVVEIVKLLSISKTTMYKRMTFKNVEGLDEFIRQGRSCGIYMGHYCNWEWIISSRCHCTASIQFFE
;
A
#
# COMPACT_ATOMS: atom_id res chain seq x y z
N MET A 1 -9.80 24.20 5.18
CA MET A 1 -9.75 23.43 6.46
C MET A 1 -8.97 24.25 7.47
N SER A 2 -9.50 24.50 8.67
CA SER A 2 -8.75 25.25 9.68
C SER A 2 -7.52 24.44 10.13
N SER A 3 -6.39 25.11 10.31
CA SER A 3 -5.10 24.47 10.63
C SER A 3 -5.16 23.57 11.88
N VAL A 4 -6.07 23.87 12.82
CA VAL A 4 -6.29 23.08 14.04
C VAL A 4 -6.73 21.64 13.73
N TRP A 5 -7.67 21.44 12.81
CA TRP A 5 -8.13 20.09 12.44
C TRP A 5 -7.05 19.27 11.76
N TYR A 6 -6.22 19.93 10.94
CA TYR A 6 -5.07 19.30 10.33
C TYR A 6 -4.10 18.77 11.38
N TYR A 7 -3.69 19.60 12.35
CA TYR A 7 -2.75 19.17 13.39
C TYR A 7 -3.34 18.11 14.31
N LEU A 8 -4.64 18.18 14.61
CA LEU A 8 -5.33 17.15 15.39
C LEU A 8 -5.30 15.80 14.68
N LEU A 9 -5.74 15.76 13.41
CA LEU A 9 -5.76 14.53 12.61
C LEU A 9 -4.34 13.98 12.45
N TYR A 10 -3.38 14.84 12.11
CA TYR A 10 -1.97 14.45 11.99
C TYR A 10 -1.45 13.84 13.29
N SER A 11 -1.73 14.45 14.43
CA SER A 11 -1.28 13.94 15.74
C SER A 11 -1.86 12.57 16.04
N VAL A 12 -3.16 12.36 15.76
CA VAL A 12 -3.81 11.05 15.93
C VAL A 12 -3.18 10.00 15.00
N CYS A 13 -3.03 10.31 13.71
CA CYS A 13 -2.38 9.41 12.75
C CYS A 13 -0.93 9.10 13.15
N PHE A 14 -0.19 10.09 13.63
CA PHE A 14 1.19 9.92 14.09
C PHE A 14 1.24 9.00 15.32
N LEU A 15 0.39 9.21 16.32
CA LEU A 15 0.32 8.34 17.50
C LEU A 15 -0.03 6.89 17.13
N ILE A 16 -1.01 6.70 16.24
CA ILE A 16 -1.35 5.37 15.71
C ILE A 16 -0.16 4.76 14.99
N SER A 17 0.56 5.55 14.18
CA SER A 17 1.72 5.07 13.43
C SER A 17 2.83 4.50 14.33
N LEU A 18 2.96 4.97 15.58
CA LEU A 18 3.98 4.47 16.51
C LEU A 18 3.71 3.04 16.99
N LEU A 19 2.47 2.55 16.87
CA LEU A 19 2.11 1.20 17.28
C LEU A 19 2.87 0.12 16.47
N PRO A 20 3.20 -1.03 17.08
CA PRO A 20 3.79 -2.14 16.37
C PRO A 20 2.82 -2.71 15.32
N PHE A 21 3.38 -3.22 14.22
CA PHE A 21 2.60 -3.78 13.10
C PHE A 21 1.52 -4.79 13.51
N LYS A 22 1.79 -5.64 14.51
CA LYS A 22 0.81 -6.63 14.99
C LYS A 22 -0.48 -5.98 15.48
N ILE A 23 -0.37 -4.85 16.18
CA ILE A 23 -1.53 -4.11 16.68
C ILE A 23 -2.24 -3.40 15.51
N LEU A 24 -1.48 -2.84 14.57
CA LEU A 24 -2.04 -2.21 13.38
C LEU A 24 -2.85 -3.18 12.52
N TYR A 25 -2.35 -4.40 12.28
CA TYR A 25 -3.10 -5.42 11.56
C TYR A 25 -4.32 -5.91 12.35
N GLY A 26 -4.24 -6.01 13.68
CA GLY A 26 -5.43 -6.26 14.50
C GLY A 26 -6.49 -5.15 14.40
N LEU A 27 -6.06 -3.89 14.28
CA LEU A 27 -6.97 -2.76 14.01
C LEU A 27 -7.55 -2.84 12.59
N SER A 28 -6.74 -3.25 11.59
CA SER A 28 -7.20 -3.49 10.23
C SER A 28 -8.32 -4.54 10.18
N ASP A 29 -8.12 -5.68 10.86
CA ASP A 29 -9.13 -6.74 10.97
C ASP A 29 -10.43 -6.22 11.61
N LEU A 30 -10.33 -5.34 12.61
CA LEU A 30 -11.49 -4.70 13.22
C LEU A 30 -12.18 -3.72 12.25
N LEU A 31 -11.42 -2.93 11.49
CA LEU A 31 -11.93 -1.97 10.51
C LEU A 31 -12.58 -2.66 9.29
N TYR A 32 -12.16 -3.87 8.96
CA TYR A 32 -12.74 -4.66 7.88
C TYR A 32 -14.25 -4.88 8.06
N PHE A 33 -14.70 -5.20 9.27
CA PHE A 33 -16.12 -5.50 9.54
C PHE A 33 -17.07 -4.34 9.20
N PRO A 34 -16.91 -3.12 9.77
CA PRO A 34 -17.76 -2.00 9.43
C PRO A 34 -17.59 -1.56 7.98
N LEU A 35 -16.39 -1.66 7.40
CA LEU A 35 -16.15 -1.28 6.01
C LEU A 35 -16.89 -2.20 5.03
N TYR A 36 -16.78 -3.52 5.24
CA TYR A 36 -17.33 -4.53 4.34
C TYR A 36 -18.83 -4.75 4.55
N TYR A 37 -19.27 -4.94 5.80
CA TYR A 37 -20.66 -5.31 6.11
C TYR A 37 -21.58 -4.11 6.34
N GLY A 38 -21.08 -3.06 7.00
CA GLY A 38 -21.86 -1.87 7.38
C GLY A 38 -21.94 -0.84 6.26
N ILE A 39 -20.82 -0.15 5.99
CA ILE A 39 -20.73 0.96 5.05
C ILE A 39 -20.84 0.48 3.60
N ARG A 40 -20.31 -0.72 3.30
CA ARG A 40 -20.26 -1.31 1.94
C ARG A 40 -19.58 -0.37 0.94
N TYR A 41 -18.45 0.21 1.36
CA TYR A 41 -17.77 1.28 0.65
C TYR A 41 -17.48 0.91 -0.82
N ARG A 42 -18.14 1.58 -1.78
CA ARG A 42 -17.95 1.40 -3.24
C ARG A 42 -18.07 -0.04 -3.76
N ARG A 43 -18.82 -0.89 -3.06
CA ARG A 43 -18.92 -2.32 -3.37
C ARG A 43 -19.45 -2.62 -4.78
N GLY A 44 -20.37 -1.82 -5.29
CA GLY A 44 -20.87 -1.97 -6.66
C GLY A 44 -19.79 -1.80 -7.74
N ILE A 45 -18.87 -0.84 -7.54
CA ILE A 45 -17.76 -0.61 -8.47
C ILE A 45 -16.76 -1.76 -8.40
N VAL A 46 -16.42 -2.19 -7.18
CA VAL A 46 -15.52 -3.34 -6.96
C VAL A 46 -16.09 -4.59 -7.61
N TRP A 47 -17.38 -4.86 -7.39
CA TRP A 47 -18.07 -6.00 -7.98
C TRP A 47 -18.01 -5.96 -9.51
N LYS A 48 -18.39 -4.83 -10.11
CA LYS A 48 -18.35 -4.64 -11.57
C LYS A 48 -16.94 -4.91 -12.13
N ASN A 49 -15.93 -4.27 -11.54
CA ASN A 49 -14.54 -4.45 -11.97
C ASN A 49 -14.09 -5.91 -11.87
N LEU A 50 -14.45 -6.61 -10.79
CA LEU A 50 -14.11 -8.03 -10.62
C LEU A 50 -14.80 -8.92 -11.65
N THR A 51 -16.10 -8.69 -11.93
CA THR A 51 -16.82 -9.49 -12.92
C THR A 51 -16.37 -9.22 -14.36
N GLU A 52 -15.97 -7.99 -14.68
CA GLU A 52 -15.45 -7.64 -16.00
C GLU A 52 -14.01 -8.14 -16.19
N SER A 53 -13.19 -8.11 -15.13
CA SER A 53 -11.80 -8.57 -15.20
C SER A 53 -11.65 -10.09 -15.11
N PHE A 54 -12.62 -10.79 -14.50
CA PHE A 54 -12.59 -12.23 -14.30
C PHE A 54 -13.91 -12.89 -14.75
N PRO A 55 -14.23 -12.86 -16.06
CA PRO A 55 -15.50 -13.37 -16.58
C PRO A 55 -15.68 -14.88 -16.35
N ASP A 56 -14.60 -15.65 -16.29
CA ASP A 56 -14.63 -17.10 -16.14
C ASP A 56 -14.84 -17.58 -14.69
N LYS A 57 -14.86 -16.66 -13.71
CA LYS A 57 -14.99 -17.01 -12.29
C LYS A 57 -16.44 -17.09 -11.85
N THR A 58 -16.73 -18.05 -10.99
CA THR A 58 -18.06 -18.16 -10.37
C THR A 58 -18.33 -17.01 -9.40
N LYS A 59 -19.61 -16.70 -9.17
CA LYS A 59 -20.02 -15.67 -8.19
C LYS A 59 -19.40 -15.90 -6.79
N LYS A 60 -19.25 -17.16 -6.37
CA LYS A 60 -18.67 -17.52 -5.08
C LYS A 60 -17.18 -17.14 -5.00
N GLU A 61 -16.43 -17.38 -6.08
CA GLU A 61 -15.03 -16.97 -6.18
C GLU A 61 -14.89 -15.45 -6.19
N ILE A 62 -15.75 -14.75 -6.94
CA ILE A 62 -15.77 -13.27 -6.99
C ILE A 62 -16.02 -12.69 -5.59
N VAL A 63 -16.99 -13.22 -4.83
CA VAL A 63 -17.23 -12.80 -3.43
C VAL A 63 -15.99 -13.08 -2.56
N GLY A 64 -15.30 -14.19 -2.79
CA GLY A 64 -14.06 -14.51 -2.09
C GLY A 64 -12.95 -13.47 -2.37
N ILE A 65 -12.78 -13.07 -3.63
CA ILE A 65 -11.81 -12.04 -4.03
C ILE A 65 -12.23 -10.68 -3.48
N GLU A 66 -13.50 -10.32 -3.56
CA GLU A 66 -14.04 -9.08 -3.00
C GLU A 66 -13.72 -8.96 -1.51
N LYS A 67 -13.99 -10.00 -0.71
CA LYS A 67 -13.67 -10.00 0.72
C LYS A 67 -12.18 -9.81 0.99
N LYS A 68 -11.33 -10.52 0.23
CA LYS A 68 -9.86 -10.38 0.33
C LYS A 68 -9.41 -8.97 -0.05
N PHE A 69 -10.02 -8.36 -1.07
CA PHE A 69 -9.75 -6.99 -1.46
C PHE A 69 -10.05 -6.00 -0.33
N TYR A 70 -11.20 -6.14 0.35
CA TYR A 70 -11.51 -5.23 1.47
C TYR A 70 -10.65 -5.45 2.71
N ALA A 71 -10.27 -6.69 3.01
CA ALA A 71 -9.29 -6.97 4.07
C ALA A 71 -7.95 -6.32 3.73
N PHE A 72 -7.46 -6.54 2.50
CA PHE A 72 -6.24 -5.90 1.99
C PHE A 72 -6.34 -4.36 1.99
N LEU A 73 -7.50 -3.78 1.66
CA LEU A 73 -7.70 -2.33 1.69
C LEU A 73 -7.55 -1.75 3.10
N CYS A 74 -8.03 -2.47 4.12
CA CYS A 74 -7.81 -2.09 5.51
C CYS A 74 -6.34 -2.19 5.89
N ASP A 75 -5.64 -3.25 5.46
CA ASP A 75 -4.20 -3.41 5.70
C ASP A 75 -3.41 -2.27 5.07
N TYR A 76 -3.73 -1.95 3.83
CA TYR A 76 -3.13 -0.87 3.08
C TYR A 76 -3.28 0.49 3.78
N VAL A 77 -4.48 0.79 4.33
CA VAL A 77 -4.71 2.04 5.08
C VAL A 77 -3.81 2.12 6.32
N VAL A 78 -3.72 1.06 7.12
CA VAL A 78 -2.88 1.09 8.33
C VAL A 78 -1.39 1.12 7.98
N GLU A 79 -0.99 0.54 6.85
CA GLU A 79 0.39 0.59 6.36
C GLU A 79 0.77 1.99 5.82
N ILE A 80 -0.15 2.72 5.18
CA ILE A 80 0.05 4.12 4.82
C ILE A 80 0.25 4.97 6.08
N VAL A 81 -0.60 4.78 7.11
CA VAL A 81 -0.43 5.50 8.38
C VAL A 81 0.93 5.16 9.01
N LYS A 82 1.38 3.91 8.90
CA LYS A 82 2.68 3.48 9.41
C LYS A 82 3.87 4.16 8.73
N LEU A 83 3.74 4.62 7.49
CA LEU A 83 4.81 5.36 6.80
C LEU A 83 5.24 6.64 7.55
N LEU A 84 4.37 7.23 8.38
CA LEU A 84 4.68 8.43 9.16
C LEU A 84 5.82 8.23 10.19
N SER A 85 6.08 7.00 10.63
CA SER A 85 7.08 6.71 11.67
C SER A 85 7.92 5.45 11.42
N ILE A 86 7.73 4.76 10.30
CA ILE A 86 8.51 3.55 9.99
C ILE A 86 10.00 3.87 9.84
N SER A 87 10.85 3.08 10.51
CA SER A 87 12.30 3.21 10.35
C SER A 87 12.77 2.62 9.02
N LYS A 88 13.84 3.16 8.45
CA LYS A 88 14.52 2.60 7.26
C LYS A 88 14.86 1.11 7.44
N THR A 89 15.38 0.75 8.61
CA THR A 89 15.72 -0.64 8.95
C THR A 89 14.52 -1.59 8.94
N THR A 90 13.35 -1.12 9.38
CA THR A 90 12.11 -1.91 9.35
C THR A 90 11.59 -2.04 7.93
N MET A 91 11.68 -0.96 7.14
CA MET A 91 11.31 -0.97 5.74
C MET A 91 12.17 -1.97 4.94
N TYR A 92 13.49 -2.00 5.16
CA TYR A 92 14.40 -2.98 4.53
C TYR A 92 14.04 -4.43 4.80
N LYS A 93 13.60 -4.74 6.03
CA LYS A 93 13.19 -6.10 6.38
C LYS A 93 11.89 -6.53 5.70
N ARG A 94 11.06 -5.57 5.28
CA ARG A 94 9.72 -5.81 4.75
C ARG A 94 9.64 -5.70 3.23
N MET A 95 10.50 -4.90 2.61
CA MET A 95 10.55 -4.74 1.16
C MET A 95 11.88 -5.23 0.62
N THR A 96 11.83 -6.24 -0.25
CA THR A 96 13.01 -6.76 -0.95
C THR A 96 12.82 -6.57 -2.44
N PHE A 97 13.84 -6.05 -3.09
CA PHE A 97 13.86 -5.89 -4.54
C PHE A 97 14.67 -7.04 -5.13
N LYS A 98 14.10 -7.70 -6.13
CA LYS A 98 14.76 -8.80 -6.84
C LYS A 98 15.10 -8.34 -8.26
N ASN A 99 16.16 -8.89 -8.83
CA ASN A 99 16.58 -8.62 -10.21
C ASN A 99 16.89 -7.12 -10.47
N VAL A 100 17.46 -6.42 -9.48
CA VAL A 100 17.82 -4.99 -9.59
C VAL A 100 19.16 -4.78 -10.30
N GLU A 101 19.91 -5.84 -10.57
CA GLU A 101 21.26 -5.78 -11.12
C GLU A 101 21.27 -5.15 -12.52
N GLY A 102 20.26 -5.49 -13.34
CA GLY A 102 20.10 -4.88 -14.66
C GLY A 102 19.79 -3.39 -14.59
N LEU A 103 19.00 -2.96 -13.59
CA LEU A 103 18.71 -1.54 -13.36
C LEU A 103 19.96 -0.80 -12.89
N ASP A 104 20.71 -1.36 -11.93
CA ASP A 104 21.94 -0.76 -11.40
C ASP A 104 22.99 -0.60 -12.51
N GLU A 105 23.13 -1.58 -13.41
CA GLU A 105 24.05 -1.52 -14.55
C GLU A 105 23.69 -0.38 -15.52
N PHE A 106 22.42 -0.26 -15.91
CA PHE A 106 22.01 0.84 -16.80
C PHE A 106 22.21 2.21 -16.16
N ILE A 107 21.96 2.34 -14.86
CA ILE A 107 22.20 3.61 -14.17
C ILE A 107 23.70 3.92 -14.08
N ARG A 108 24.57 2.92 -13.81
CA ARG A 108 26.03 3.10 -13.82
C ARG A 108 26.58 3.55 -15.17
N GLN A 109 25.92 3.14 -16.26
CA GLN A 109 26.24 3.59 -17.62
C GLN A 109 25.75 5.02 -17.94
N GLY A 110 25.19 5.75 -16.96
CA GLY A 110 24.65 7.09 -17.14
C GLY A 110 23.34 7.14 -17.92
N ARG A 111 22.64 6.00 -18.06
CA ARG A 111 21.38 5.92 -18.80
C ARG A 111 20.19 6.21 -17.88
N SER A 112 19.28 7.04 -18.35
CA SER A 112 18.01 7.28 -17.67
C SER A 112 17.13 6.02 -17.72
N CYS A 113 16.56 5.66 -16.57
CA CYS A 113 15.67 4.50 -16.41
C CYS A 113 14.31 4.96 -15.88
N GLY A 114 13.23 4.49 -16.51
CA GLY A 114 11.86 4.71 -16.03
C GLY A 114 11.32 3.46 -15.33
N ILE A 115 10.64 3.64 -14.20
CA ILE A 115 9.95 2.56 -13.49
C ILE A 115 8.45 2.76 -13.68
N TYR A 116 7.79 1.82 -14.35
CA TYR A 116 6.34 1.80 -14.50
C TYR A 116 5.72 0.89 -13.45
N MET A 117 4.70 1.38 -12.75
CA MET A 117 3.98 0.62 -11.73
C MET A 117 2.48 0.75 -11.90
N GLY A 118 1.76 -0.32 -11.57
CA GLY A 118 0.34 -0.23 -11.30
C GLY A 118 0.08 0.32 -9.89
N HIS A 119 -1.06 0.96 -9.69
CA HIS A 119 -1.60 1.26 -8.36
C HIS A 119 -2.07 -0.04 -7.69
N TYR A 120 -1.10 -0.86 -7.32
CA TYR A 120 -1.31 -2.22 -6.83
C TYR A 120 -0.42 -2.48 -5.63
N CYS A 121 -0.95 -3.21 -4.65
CA CYS A 121 -0.31 -3.40 -3.35
C CYS A 121 0.02 -2.06 -2.67
N ASN A 122 0.98 -2.09 -1.73
CA ASN A 122 1.53 -0.89 -1.12
C ASN A 122 2.63 -0.30 -2.02
N TRP A 123 2.22 0.34 -3.11
CA TRP A 123 3.15 0.90 -4.07
C TRP A 123 3.96 2.06 -3.47
N GLU A 124 3.45 2.77 -2.46
CA GLU A 124 4.12 3.86 -1.75
C GLU A 124 5.42 3.41 -1.08
N TRP A 125 5.51 2.14 -0.69
CA TRP A 125 6.73 1.58 -0.11
C TRP A 125 7.89 1.55 -1.11
N ILE A 126 7.63 1.65 -2.43
CA ILE A 126 8.69 1.68 -3.45
C ILE A 126 9.64 2.86 -3.32
N ILE A 127 9.26 3.91 -2.59
CA ILE A 127 10.18 5.02 -2.28
C ILE A 127 11.44 4.49 -1.54
N SER A 128 11.33 3.34 -0.86
CA SER A 128 12.46 2.63 -0.26
C SER A 128 13.41 1.95 -1.26
N SER A 129 13.11 1.96 -2.56
CA SER A 129 13.99 1.44 -3.62
C SER A 129 15.31 2.21 -3.72
N ARG A 130 15.27 3.53 -3.44
CA ARG A 130 16.48 4.38 -3.28
C ARG A 130 17.44 3.84 -2.22
N CYS A 131 16.92 3.06 -1.31
CA CYS A 131 17.68 2.54 -0.18
C CYS A 131 18.31 1.16 -0.51
N HIS A 132 17.96 0.54 -1.65
CA HIS A 132 18.53 -0.72 -2.14
C HIS A 132 19.32 -0.59 -3.45
N CYS A 133 19.10 0.46 -4.24
CA CYS A 133 19.92 0.78 -5.41
C CYS A 133 21.03 1.76 -5.03
N THR A 134 22.26 1.48 -5.43
CA THR A 134 23.43 2.32 -5.19
C THR A 134 23.38 3.65 -5.92
N ALA A 135 22.58 3.74 -6.98
CA ALA A 135 22.42 4.94 -7.77
C ALA A 135 21.08 5.65 -7.50
N SER A 136 21.12 6.98 -7.58
CA SER A 136 20.00 7.88 -7.25
C SER A 136 18.81 7.70 -8.19
N ILE A 137 17.78 6.97 -7.74
CA ILE A 137 16.48 6.86 -8.43
C ILE A 137 15.74 8.19 -8.27
N GLN A 138 15.46 8.90 -9.35
CA GLN A 138 14.63 10.10 -9.34
C GLN A 138 13.19 9.71 -9.69
N PHE A 139 12.27 9.92 -8.75
CA PHE A 139 10.84 9.71 -9.01
C PHE A 139 10.31 10.97 -9.71
N PHE A 140 9.71 10.79 -10.88
CA PHE A 140 8.91 11.80 -11.54
C PHE A 140 7.46 11.53 -11.16
N GLU A 141 6.82 12.47 -10.48
CA GLU A 141 5.37 12.47 -10.21
C GLU A 141 4.59 12.93 -11.43
#